data_AF-A0A7J8W6H7-F1
#
_entry.id   AF-A0A7J8W6H7-F1
#
_cell.length_a   1.000
_cell.length_b   1.000
_cell.length_c   1.000
_cell.angle_alpha   90.00
_cell.angle_beta   90.00
_cell.angle_gamma   90.00
#
_symmetry.space_group_name_H-M   'P 1'
#
loop_
_entity.id
_entity.type
_entity.pdbx_description
1 polymer ?
#
loop_
_entity_poly.entity_id
_entity_poly.type
_entity_poly.pdbx_seq_one_letter_code
_entity_poly.pdbx_strand_id
1 'polypeptide(L)'
;MRYGISRRKRALLRCLFILFAAFTFITRLMLTLRSLDAPPTTTTTTSNGAMLDLPAQLELVDLKRVAFLSSAETPIQAGPKTKNCATVDEMGKVFKGRILKDSLRVRKLIQTHFSVNGAPRIRELPPEQFCRHGFVIGKASEAGFGNEMYKLLTAAALSVMLN
;
A
#
# COMPACT_ATOMS: atom_id res chain seq x y z
N MET A 1 50.98 35.07 24.86
CA MET A 1 49.69 34.33 24.86
C MET A 1 49.41 33.82 23.45
N ARG A 2 49.56 32.52 23.17
CA ARG A 2 49.23 31.92 21.87
C ARG A 2 48.00 31.03 22.03
N TYR A 3 46.86 31.50 21.51
CA TYR A 3 45.59 30.78 21.52
C TYR A 3 45.60 29.66 20.47
N GLY A 4 45.76 28.41 20.93
CA GLY A 4 45.58 27.21 20.10
C GLY A 4 44.09 26.90 19.89
N ILE A 5 43.41 27.64 19.02
CA ILE A 5 41.99 27.39 18.71
C ILE A 5 41.87 26.21 17.72
N SER A 6 41.71 25.03 18.31
CA SER A 6 40.81 23.93 17.91
C SER A 6 40.61 23.65 16.41
N ARG A 7 41.53 22.87 15.81
CA ARG A 7 41.33 22.19 14.51
C ARG A 7 40.05 21.33 14.47
N ARG A 8 39.55 20.86 15.62
CA ARG A 8 38.35 20.02 15.72
C ARG A 8 37.06 20.76 15.32
N LYS A 9 36.92 22.06 15.65
CA LYS A 9 35.71 22.84 15.31
C LYS A 9 35.53 23.03 13.80
N ARG A 10 36.63 23.18 13.05
CA ARG A 10 36.59 23.34 11.59
C ARG A 10 36.23 22.04 10.85
N ALA A 11 36.66 20.89 11.37
CA ALA A 11 36.30 19.59 10.83
C ALA A 11 34.81 19.28 11.03
N LEU A 12 34.27 19.64 12.20
CA LEU A 12 32.86 19.42 12.54
C LEU A 12 31.93 20.27 11.68
N LEU A 13 32.28 21.53 11.43
CA LEU A 13 31.55 22.41 10.51
C LEU A 13 31.53 21.86 9.07
N ARG A 14 32.69 21.39 8.57
CA ARG A 14 32.79 20.77 7.24
C ARG A 14 31.95 19.50 7.12
N CYS A 15 31.95 18.65 8.15
CA CYS A 15 31.14 17.44 8.18
C CYS A 15 29.64 17.76 8.15
N LEU A 16 29.24 18.81 8.88
CA LEU A 16 27.86 19.29 8.92
C LEU A 16 27.41 19.87 7.56
N PHE A 17 28.28 20.59 6.85
CA PHE A 17 28.00 21.05 5.48
C PHE A 17 27.89 19.88 4.49
N ILE A 18 28.72 18.84 4.62
CA ILE A 18 28.64 17.64 3.77
C ILE A 18 27.31 16.89 4.02
N LEU A 19 26.89 16.78 5.28
CA LEU A 19 25.60 16.16 5.64
C LEU A 19 24.41 16.92 5.04
N PHE A 20 24.41 18.26 5.10
CA PHE A 20 23.36 19.07 4.48
C PHE A 20 23.36 18.97 2.95
N ALA A 21 24.54 18.94 2.32
CA ALA A 21 24.65 18.74 0.86
C ALA A 21 24.14 17.35 0.45
N ALA A 22 24.46 16.31 1.21
CA ALA A 22 23.96 14.96 0.97
C ALA A 22 22.43 14.87 1.14
N PHE A 23 21.88 15.47 2.20
CA PHE A 23 20.44 15.46 2.46
C PHE A 23 19.65 16.19 1.35
N THR A 24 20.13 17.35 0.91
CA THR A 24 19.51 18.11 -0.19
C THR A 24 19.58 17.35 -1.52
N PHE A 25 20.70 16.68 -1.81
CA PHE A 25 20.83 15.83 -3.00
C PHE A 25 19.87 14.64 -2.97
N ILE A 26 19.80 13.90 -1.85
CA ILE A 26 18.90 12.75 -1.69
C ILE A 26 17.44 13.18 -1.80
N THR A 27 17.07 14.29 -1.17
CA THR A 27 15.70 14.83 -1.23
C THR A 27 15.33 15.22 -2.66
N ARG A 28 16.24 15.86 -3.39
CA ARG A 28 16.04 16.23 -4.80
C ARG A 28 15.92 14.98 -5.69
N LEU A 29 16.75 13.97 -5.46
CA LEU A 29 16.72 12.69 -6.18
C LEU A 29 15.37 11.97 -5.97
N MET A 30 14.88 11.92 -4.74
CA MET A 30 13.58 11.32 -4.43
C MET A 30 12.43 12.10 -5.06
N LEU A 31 12.53 13.43 -5.16
CA LEU A 31 11.56 14.25 -5.89
C LEU A 31 11.57 13.95 -7.39
N THR A 32 12.74 13.80 -8.00
CA THR A 32 12.85 13.47 -9.43
C THR A 32 12.35 12.06 -9.74
N LEU A 33 12.61 11.07 -8.86
CA LEU A 33 12.09 9.72 -9.02
C LEU A 33 10.56 9.69 -8.94
N ARG A 34 9.96 10.44 -8.00
CA ARG A 34 8.50 10.61 -7.95
C ARG A 34 7.92 11.36 -9.15
N SER A 35 8.69 12.26 -9.77
CA SER A 35 8.28 12.97 -10.98
C SER A 35 8.30 12.08 -12.23
N LEU A 36 9.10 11.01 -12.23
CA LEU A 36 9.12 10.02 -13.32
C LEU A 36 7.95 9.02 -13.22
N ASP A 37 7.39 8.83 -12.02
CA ASP A 37 6.16 8.06 -11.78
C ASP A 37 4.87 8.90 -11.94
N ALA A 38 4.97 10.17 -12.32
CA ALA A 38 3.80 10.97 -12.66
C ALA A 38 3.31 10.56 -14.06
N PRO A 39 2.05 10.10 -14.23
CA PRO A 39 1.53 9.77 -15.55
C PRO A 39 1.55 11.03 -16.43
N PRO A 40 1.91 10.92 -17.73
CA PRO A 40 2.00 12.08 -18.59
C PRO A 40 0.60 12.65 -18.82
N THR A 41 0.38 13.88 -18.36
CA THR A 41 -0.76 14.69 -18.78
C THR A 41 -0.50 15.16 -20.21
N THR A 42 -0.82 14.32 -21.19
CA THR A 42 -0.84 14.72 -22.61
C THR A 42 -2.26 15.05 -23.04
N THR A 43 -2.53 16.34 -23.19
CA THR A 43 -3.55 16.86 -24.10
C THR A 43 -3.19 16.47 -25.54
N THR A 44 -4.00 15.66 -26.23
CA THR A 44 -4.50 15.83 -27.62
C THR A 44 -5.08 14.53 -28.22
N THR A 45 -6.37 14.61 -28.60
CA THR A 45 -6.99 14.19 -29.88
C THR A 45 -6.81 12.75 -30.43
N THR A 46 -7.93 11.99 -30.38
CA THR A 46 -8.50 11.05 -31.37
C THR A 46 -7.61 10.06 -32.14
N SER A 47 -7.77 8.74 -31.91
CA SER A 47 -8.26 7.74 -32.89
C SER A 47 -8.10 6.30 -32.40
N ASN A 48 -8.95 5.43 -32.94
CA ASN A 48 -9.27 4.06 -32.53
C ASN A 48 -8.14 3.03 -32.76
N GLY A 49 -8.16 1.92 -32.01
CA GLY A 49 -7.46 0.69 -32.41
C GLY A 49 -7.28 -0.32 -31.28
N ALA A 50 -8.05 -1.40 -31.31
CA ALA A 50 -8.04 -2.51 -30.36
C ALA A 50 -6.74 -3.33 -30.39
N MET A 51 -6.25 -3.81 -29.23
CA MET A 51 -5.44 -5.03 -29.15
C MET A 51 -5.48 -5.69 -27.75
N LEU A 52 -6.28 -6.76 -27.68
CA LEU A 52 -6.15 -8.00 -26.90
C LEU A 52 -5.65 -7.95 -25.44
N ASP A 53 -6.62 -8.13 -24.53
CA ASP A 53 -6.48 -8.43 -23.10
C ASP A 53 -6.47 -9.96 -22.92
N LEU A 54 -5.32 -10.58 -22.63
CA LEU A 54 -5.23 -12.03 -22.36
C LEU A 54 -4.19 -12.52 -21.31
N PRO A 55 -3.40 -11.70 -20.58
CA PRO A 55 -2.61 -12.25 -19.47
C PRO A 55 -3.26 -12.06 -18.08
N ALA A 56 -4.24 -11.17 -17.91
CA ALA A 56 -4.74 -10.77 -16.58
C ALA A 56 -5.65 -11.82 -15.90
N GLN A 57 -6.37 -12.63 -16.68
CA GLN A 57 -7.28 -13.66 -16.16
C GLN A 57 -6.53 -14.87 -15.59
N LEU A 58 -5.32 -15.15 -16.09
CA LEU A 58 -4.54 -16.32 -15.66
C LEU A 58 -3.93 -16.12 -14.26
N GLU A 59 -3.52 -14.89 -13.93
CA GLU A 59 -2.95 -14.53 -12.63
C GLU A 59 -3.99 -14.53 -11.49
N LEU A 60 -5.25 -14.20 -11.80
CA LEU A 60 -6.34 -14.16 -10.80
C LEU A 60 -6.73 -15.57 -10.33
N VAL A 61 -6.71 -16.56 -11.22
CA VAL A 61 -7.04 -17.95 -10.91
C VAL A 61 -5.97 -18.60 -10.03
N ASP A 62 -4.69 -18.26 -10.25
CA ASP A 62 -3.59 -18.78 -9.44
C ASP A 62 -3.57 -18.16 -8.03
N LEU A 63 -3.88 -16.87 -7.88
CA LEU A 63 -4.05 -16.24 -6.57
C LEU A 63 -5.20 -16.85 -5.75
N LYS A 64 -6.30 -17.22 -6.42
CA LYS A 64 -7.45 -17.90 -5.81
C LYS A 64 -7.10 -19.32 -5.35
N ARG A 65 -6.30 -20.07 -6.13
CA ARG A 65 -5.78 -21.39 -5.72
C ARG A 65 -4.85 -21.32 -4.53
N VAL A 66 -3.92 -20.37 -4.50
CA VAL A 66 -2.97 -20.20 -3.39
C VAL A 66 -3.69 -19.78 -2.10
N ALA A 67 -4.75 -18.97 -2.20
CA ALA A 67 -5.61 -18.64 -1.07
C ALA A 67 -6.35 -19.87 -0.50
N PHE A 68 -6.83 -20.77 -1.37
CA PHE A 68 -7.56 -21.98 -0.96
C PHE A 68 -6.64 -23.05 -0.35
N LEU A 69 -5.42 -23.22 -0.89
CA LEU A 69 -4.44 -24.20 -0.39
C LEU A 69 -3.80 -23.77 0.95
N SER A 70 -3.74 -22.47 1.24
CA SER A 70 -3.25 -21.95 2.52
C SER A 70 -4.21 -22.20 3.69
N SER A 71 -5.43 -22.70 3.42
CA SER A 71 -6.43 -23.04 4.44
C SER A 71 -6.35 -24.51 4.91
N ALA A 72 -5.46 -25.31 4.32
CA ALA A 72 -5.30 -26.74 4.62
C ALA A 72 -3.98 -27.04 5.34
N GLU A 73 -3.53 -26.17 6.25
CA GLU A 73 -2.45 -26.51 7.19
C GLU A 73 -3.05 -27.20 8.42
N THR A 74 -2.71 -28.47 8.58
CA THR A 74 -3.09 -29.34 9.69
C THR A 74 -2.83 -28.68 11.05
N PRO A 75 -3.77 -28.77 12.01
CA PRO A 75 -3.55 -28.23 13.35
C PRO A 75 -2.43 -29.02 14.02
N ILE A 76 -1.33 -28.33 14.35
CA ILE A 76 -0.29 -28.86 15.23
C ILE A 76 -0.97 -29.17 16.56
N GLN A 77 -0.99 -30.46 16.92
CA GLN A 77 -1.60 -30.96 18.16
C GLN A 77 -1.06 -30.18 19.37
N ALA A 78 -1.90 -29.34 19.96
CA ALA A 78 -1.67 -28.78 21.27
C ALA A 78 -2.09 -29.81 22.31
N GLY A 79 -1.13 -30.25 23.14
CA GLY A 79 -1.36 -31.15 24.26
C GLY A 79 -2.37 -30.61 25.29
N PRO A 80 -2.83 -31.46 26.22
CA PRO A 80 -4.07 -31.26 26.96
C PRO A 80 -3.89 -30.28 28.12
N LYS A 81 -4.36 -29.04 27.96
CA LYS A 81 -4.88 -28.18 29.05
C LYS A 81 -5.97 -27.26 28.50
N THR A 82 -7.22 -27.69 28.61
CA THR A 82 -8.41 -26.92 28.22
C THR A 82 -8.63 -25.75 29.19
N LYS A 83 -7.98 -24.61 28.93
CA LYS A 83 -8.40 -23.33 29.49
C LYS A 83 -9.43 -22.73 28.54
N ASN A 84 -10.65 -22.47 29.03
CA ASN A 84 -11.74 -21.90 28.22
C ASN A 84 -11.57 -20.42 27.90
N CYS A 85 -10.61 -19.75 28.54
CA CYS A 85 -10.30 -18.34 28.33
C CYS A 85 -8.80 -18.19 28.03
N ALA A 86 -8.47 -17.31 27.09
CA ALA A 86 -7.10 -16.95 26.72
C ALA A 86 -6.94 -15.43 26.80
N THR A 87 -5.76 -14.97 27.21
CA THR A 87 -5.43 -13.54 27.15
C THR A 87 -5.13 -13.10 25.71
N VAL A 88 -5.21 -11.80 25.42
CA VAL A 88 -4.88 -11.25 24.09
C VAL A 88 -3.46 -11.65 23.67
N ASP A 89 -2.51 -11.66 24.60
CA ASP A 89 -1.14 -12.10 24.34
C ASP A 89 -1.06 -13.59 24.00
N GLU A 90 -1.84 -14.44 24.68
CA GLU A 90 -1.90 -15.87 24.39
C GLU A 90 -2.54 -16.14 23.01
N MET A 91 -3.59 -15.42 22.65
CA MET A 91 -4.19 -15.48 21.30
C MET A 91 -3.20 -14.97 20.22
N GLY A 92 -2.41 -13.94 20.54
CA GLY A 92 -1.42 -13.34 19.64
C GLY A 92 -0.22 -14.24 19.35
N LYS A 93 0.10 -15.22 20.22
CA LYS A 93 1.25 -16.13 20.03
C LYS A 93 1.16 -16.94 18.74
N VAL A 94 -0.05 -17.26 18.27
CA VAL A 94 -0.28 -18.00 17.01
C VAL A 94 0.25 -17.25 15.79
N PHE A 95 0.29 -15.90 15.86
CA PHE A 95 0.73 -15.04 14.77
C PHE A 95 2.24 -14.71 14.84
N LYS A 96 2.94 -15.11 15.91
CA LYS A 96 4.36 -14.79 16.10
C LYS A 96 5.18 -15.36 14.93
N GLY A 97 5.92 -14.49 14.25
CA GLY A 97 6.71 -14.84 13.06
C GLY A 97 5.96 -14.82 11.72
N ARG A 98 4.61 -14.81 11.71
CA ARG A 98 3.79 -14.71 10.47
C ARG A 98 3.37 -13.28 10.14
N ILE A 99 3.32 -12.37 11.14
CA ILE A 99 2.88 -10.97 10.99
C ILE A 99 3.54 -10.24 9.80
N LEU A 100 4.85 -10.41 9.59
CA LEU A 100 5.53 -9.73 8.48
C LEU A 100 5.05 -10.24 7.12
N LYS A 101 4.95 -11.56 6.94
CA LYS A 101 4.48 -12.16 5.69
C LYS A 101 3.01 -11.82 5.43
N ASP A 102 2.19 -11.90 6.47
CA ASP A 102 0.76 -11.60 6.39
C ASP A 102 0.51 -10.12 6.11
N SER A 103 1.27 -9.21 6.74
CA SER A 103 1.18 -7.77 6.45
C SER A 103 1.62 -7.41 5.03
N LEU A 104 2.66 -8.06 4.49
CA LEU A 104 3.07 -7.89 3.10
C LEU A 104 2.00 -8.42 2.13
N ARG A 105 1.37 -9.56 2.46
CA ARG A 105 0.28 -10.14 1.68
C ARG A 105 -0.93 -9.21 1.64
N VAL A 106 -1.35 -8.67 2.79
CA VAL A 106 -2.45 -7.70 2.88
C VAL A 106 -2.12 -6.41 2.12
N ARG A 107 -0.88 -5.91 2.25
CA ARG A 107 -0.44 -4.73 1.48
C ARG A 107 -0.52 -4.97 -0.02
N LYS A 108 -0.05 -6.13 -0.50
CA LYS A 108 -0.12 -6.49 -1.92
C LYS A 108 -1.57 -6.61 -2.38
N LEU A 109 -2.44 -7.24 -1.58
CA LEU A 109 -3.88 -7.34 -1.87
C LEU A 109 -4.51 -5.95 -2.08
N ILE A 110 -4.28 -5.02 -1.14
CA ILE A 110 -4.81 -3.65 -1.22
C ILE A 110 -4.27 -2.95 -2.47
N GLN A 111 -2.96 -3.05 -2.73
CA GLN A 111 -2.34 -2.41 -3.88
C GLN A 111 -2.90 -2.94 -5.21
N THR A 112 -3.04 -4.25 -5.33
CA THR A 112 -3.63 -4.88 -6.53
C THR A 112 -5.09 -4.48 -6.71
N HIS A 113 -5.89 -4.46 -5.63
CA HIS A 113 -7.29 -4.01 -5.70
C HIS A 113 -7.39 -2.60 -6.27
N PHE A 114 -6.60 -1.64 -5.76
CA PHE A 114 -6.63 -0.26 -6.26
C PHE A 114 -5.96 -0.06 -7.61
N SER A 115 -5.10 -0.97 -8.08
CA SER A 115 -4.61 -0.90 -9.47
C SER A 115 -5.71 -1.19 -10.50
N VAL A 116 -6.72 -1.99 -10.15
CA VAL A 116 -7.81 -2.38 -11.05
C VAL A 116 -9.08 -1.56 -10.79
N ASN A 117 -9.43 -1.34 -9.53
CA ASN A 117 -10.66 -0.68 -9.09
C ASN A 117 -10.43 0.78 -8.65
N GLY A 118 -9.20 1.29 -8.77
CA GLY A 118 -8.88 2.66 -8.39
C GLY A 118 -9.36 3.70 -9.39
N ALA A 119 -9.45 4.94 -8.92
CA ALA A 119 -9.92 6.08 -9.72
C ALA A 119 -9.25 6.22 -11.11
N PRO A 120 -7.93 6.01 -11.29
CA PRO A 120 -7.31 6.10 -12.62
C PRO A 120 -7.95 5.12 -13.61
N ARG A 121 -8.12 3.85 -13.22
CA ARG A 121 -8.68 2.82 -14.10
C ARG A 121 -10.18 2.98 -14.32
N ILE A 122 -10.91 3.31 -13.26
CA ILE A 122 -12.38 3.49 -13.32
C ILE A 122 -12.77 4.63 -14.26
N ARG A 123 -12.00 5.73 -14.29
CA ARG A 123 -12.25 6.88 -15.17
C ARG A 123 -12.10 6.55 -16.66
N GLU A 124 -11.36 5.51 -16.99
CA GLU A 124 -11.11 5.06 -18.36
C GLU A 124 -12.14 4.03 -18.85
N LEU A 125 -13.03 3.55 -17.98
CA LEU A 125 -14.01 2.53 -18.34
C LEU A 125 -15.05 3.08 -19.34
N PRO A 126 -15.45 2.29 -20.35
CA PRO A 126 -16.61 2.60 -21.18
C PRO A 126 -17.88 2.75 -20.33
N PRO A 127 -18.86 3.57 -20.75
CA PRO A 127 -20.06 3.86 -19.95
C PRO A 127 -20.81 2.62 -19.47
N GLU A 128 -20.93 1.60 -20.31
CA GLU A 128 -21.62 0.35 -19.99
C GLU A 128 -20.92 -0.44 -18.87
N GLN A 129 -19.59 -0.47 -18.89
CA GLN A 129 -18.78 -1.13 -17.86
C GLN A 129 -18.75 -0.31 -16.58
N PHE A 130 -18.67 1.02 -16.69
CA PHE A 130 -18.76 1.93 -15.57
C PHE A 130 -20.08 1.74 -14.82
N CYS A 131 -21.22 1.74 -15.51
CA CYS A 131 -22.54 1.57 -14.88
C CYS A 131 -22.74 0.20 -14.23
N ARG A 132 -22.08 -0.85 -14.73
CA ARG A 132 -22.12 -2.20 -14.16
C ARG A 132 -21.10 -2.40 -13.03
N HIS A 133 -20.21 -1.44 -12.81
CA HIS A 133 -19.19 -1.55 -11.78
C HIS A 133 -19.82 -1.47 -10.38
N GLY A 134 -19.40 -2.37 -9.48
CA GLY A 134 -19.92 -2.47 -8.12
C GLY A 134 -19.35 -1.41 -7.17
N PHE A 135 -19.82 -0.17 -7.25
CA PHE A 135 -19.30 0.91 -6.43
C PHE A 135 -19.67 0.79 -4.95
N VAL A 136 -18.69 1.04 -4.08
CA VAL A 136 -18.93 1.34 -2.66
C VAL A 136 -18.86 2.85 -2.48
N ILE A 137 -19.97 3.45 -2.02
CA ILE A 137 -20.09 4.91 -1.89
C ILE A 137 -19.97 5.29 -0.41
N GLY A 138 -18.89 5.98 -0.06
CA GLY A 138 -18.72 6.62 1.24
C GLY A 138 -19.31 8.03 1.21
N LYS A 139 -20.31 8.30 2.06
CA LYS A 139 -20.83 9.67 2.23
C LYS A 139 -19.97 10.44 3.24
N ALA A 140 -19.27 11.46 2.76
CA ALA A 140 -18.64 12.43 3.64
C ALA A 140 -19.64 13.54 4.04
N SER A 141 -19.55 14.04 5.27
CA SER A 141 -20.31 15.14 5.85
C SER A 141 -19.36 16.23 6.36
N GLU A 142 -19.85 17.41 6.69
CA GLU A 142 -18.99 18.49 7.21
C GLU A 142 -18.73 18.37 8.72
N ALA A 143 -18.26 17.20 9.17
CA ALA A 143 -18.06 16.88 10.59
C ALA A 143 -16.58 16.86 11.02
N GLY A 144 -15.70 17.45 10.21
CA GLY A 144 -14.25 17.58 10.47
C GLY A 144 -13.40 16.47 9.85
N PHE A 145 -12.15 16.80 9.50
CA PHE A 145 -11.27 15.94 8.69
C PHE A 145 -11.13 14.52 9.23
N GLY A 146 -10.92 14.34 10.53
CA GLY A 146 -10.73 13.02 11.13
C GLY A 146 -11.96 12.12 10.94
N ASN A 147 -13.15 12.65 11.22
CA ASN A 147 -14.40 11.90 11.09
C ASN A 147 -14.64 11.49 9.63
N GLU A 148 -14.34 12.39 8.69
CA GLU A 148 -14.51 12.12 7.26
C GLU A 148 -13.46 11.15 6.72
N MET A 149 -12.22 11.25 7.19
CA MET A 149 -11.18 10.30 6.84
C MET A 149 -11.57 8.87 7.25
N TYR A 150 -12.12 8.67 8.45
CA TYR A 150 -12.57 7.34 8.87
C TYR A 150 -13.71 6.80 8.00
N LYS A 151 -14.64 7.65 7.56
CA LYS A 151 -15.71 7.22 6.63
C LYS A 151 -15.15 6.80 5.28
N LEU A 152 -14.20 7.57 4.74
CA LEU A 152 -13.52 7.24 3.49
C LEU A 152 -12.72 5.94 3.61
N LEU A 153 -11.94 5.78 4.69
CA LEU A 153 -11.17 4.56 4.94
C LEU A 153 -12.08 3.33 5.13
N THR A 154 -13.24 3.50 5.77
CA THR A 154 -14.22 2.43 5.92
C THR A 154 -14.80 2.01 4.58
N ALA A 155 -15.18 2.97 3.73
CA ALA A 155 -15.67 2.67 2.38
C ALA A 155 -14.59 1.98 1.52
N ALA A 156 -13.34 2.42 1.61
CA ALA A 156 -12.21 1.80 0.93
C ALA A 156 -11.93 0.37 1.44
N ALA A 157 -12.05 0.12 2.74
CA ALA A 157 -11.92 -1.23 3.28
C ALA A 157 -13.05 -2.14 2.79
N LEU A 158 -14.29 -1.64 2.77
CA LEU A 158 -15.44 -2.36 2.23
C LEU A 158 -15.28 -2.66 0.74
N SER A 159 -14.69 -1.75 -0.06
CA SER A 159 -14.45 -2.04 -1.49
C SER A 159 -13.50 -3.22 -1.67
N VAL A 160 -12.43 -3.31 -0.88
CA VAL A 160 -11.47 -4.44 -0.91
C VAL A 160 -12.13 -5.76 -0.51
N MET A 161 -13.12 -5.72 0.38
CA MET A 161 -13.80 -6.93 0.87
C MET A 161 -14.90 -7.42 -0.10
N LEU A 162 -15.51 -6.52 -0.86
CA LEU A 162 -16.69 -6.81 -1.67
C LEU A 162 -16.39 -6.99 -3.17
N ASN A 163 -15.24 -6.49 -3.66
CA ASN A 163 -14.82 -6.56 -5.07
C ASN A 163 -13.40 -7.11 -5.23
#